data_AF-A0A6Y1WHJ9-F1
#
_entry.id   AF-A0A6Y1WHJ9-F1
#
_cell.length_a   1.000
_cell.length_b   1.000
_cell.length_c   1.000
_cell.angle_alpha   90.00
_cell.angle_beta   90.00
_cell.angle_gamma   90.00
#
_symmetry.space_group_name_H-M   'P 1'
#
loop_
_entity.id
_entity.type
_entity.pdbx_description
1 polymer ?
#
loop_
_entity_poly.entity_id
_entity_poly.type
_entity_poly.pdbx_seq_one_letter_code
_entity_poly.pdbx_strand_id
1 'polypeptide(L)'
;TFDDGTNNINQKSIMYENKNISATSKLIRKLMGRKYHKDEILKLDAKHYTLFPNRTNIIKKTEGIILVHHNGLPDTNNGFKKVLLGTVYTDALKNKEDESIFLEHIQRFIKEEAVDIYIPHPRYDSHHFNGVLNVNSEMIAEDIILEYLEQGMALEIYGFNSTVQYNLNNISAIKNYKITSHFLKDSFNHGLGFDFNQVSV
;
A
#
# COMPACT_ATOMS: atom_id res chain seq x y z
N THR A 1 -4.73 -6.98 -19.22
CA THR A 1 -4.53 -5.73 -18.45
C THR A 1 -3.69 -6.04 -17.20
N PHE A 2 -3.51 -5.11 -16.25
CA PHE A 2 -2.82 -5.35 -14.97
C PHE A 2 -3.47 -4.54 -13.85
N ASP A 3 -3.15 -4.82 -12.59
CA ASP A 3 -3.72 -4.14 -11.42
C ASP A 3 -3.47 -2.62 -11.46
N ASP A 4 -4.50 -1.82 -11.20
CA ASP A 4 -4.38 -0.38 -10.92
C ASP A 4 -3.89 -0.13 -9.47
N GLY A 5 -3.86 -1.19 -8.65
CA GLY A 5 -3.46 -1.19 -7.24
C GLY A 5 -4.44 -2.02 -6.39
N THR A 6 -4.58 -1.65 -5.12
CA THR A 6 -5.46 -2.37 -4.18
C THR A 6 -6.95 -2.26 -4.52
N ASN A 7 -7.35 -1.30 -5.37
CA ASN A 7 -8.73 -1.17 -5.82
C ASN A 7 -9.24 -2.40 -6.57
N ASN A 8 -8.33 -3.14 -7.24
CA ASN A 8 -8.66 -4.38 -7.95
C ASN A 8 -9.11 -5.51 -7.02
N ILE A 9 -8.72 -5.49 -5.74
CA ILE A 9 -9.06 -6.51 -4.74
C ILE A 9 -9.95 -5.99 -3.61
N ASN A 10 -10.07 -4.67 -3.47
CA ASN A 10 -10.93 -4.06 -2.47
C ASN A 10 -12.39 -4.05 -2.95
N GLN A 11 -13.18 -5.01 -2.49
CA GLN A 11 -14.60 -5.15 -2.83
C GLN A 11 -15.47 -3.95 -2.40
N LYS A 12 -14.97 -3.10 -1.49
CA LYS A 12 -15.64 -1.86 -1.07
C LYS A 12 -15.24 -0.66 -1.95
N SER A 13 -14.36 -0.84 -2.93
CA SER A 13 -13.93 0.25 -3.82
C SER A 13 -15.01 0.60 -4.84
N ILE A 14 -14.92 1.82 -5.38
CA ILE A 14 -15.80 2.30 -6.45
C ILE A 14 -15.74 1.43 -7.71
N MET A 15 -14.68 0.65 -7.90
CA MET A 15 -14.57 -0.29 -9.02
C MET A 15 -15.63 -1.39 -8.93
N TYR A 16 -16.05 -1.80 -7.73
CA TYR A 16 -17.07 -2.84 -7.54
C TYR A 16 -18.51 -2.30 -7.55
N GLU A 17 -18.69 -0.98 -7.44
CA GLU A 17 -20.00 -0.36 -7.56
C GLU A 17 -20.59 -0.60 -8.95
N ASN A 18 -21.80 -1.17 -8.99
CA ASN A 18 -22.58 -1.29 -10.21
C ASN A 18 -23.50 -0.07 -10.33
N LYS A 19 -23.02 0.98 -11.00
CA LYS A 19 -23.86 2.12 -11.33
C LYS A 19 -24.75 1.76 -12.51
N ASN A 20 -26.07 1.77 -12.29
CA ASN A 20 -27.06 1.59 -13.34
C ASN A 20 -27.06 2.81 -14.26
N ILE A 21 -26.28 2.75 -15.33
CA ILE A 21 -26.27 3.76 -16.39
C ILE A 21 -27.45 3.50 -17.33
N SER A 22 -28.36 4.45 -17.45
CA SER A 22 -29.51 4.36 -18.37
C SER A 22 -29.07 4.16 -19.82
N ALA A 23 -29.92 3.51 -20.63
CA ALA A 23 -29.64 3.28 -22.06
C ALA A 23 -29.42 4.60 -22.82
N THR A 24 -30.17 5.65 -22.49
CA THR A 24 -29.99 6.99 -23.06
C THR A 24 -28.63 7.58 -22.74
N SER A 25 -28.15 7.45 -21.49
CA SER A 25 -26.81 7.91 -21.11
C SER A 25 -25.71 7.12 -21.81
N LYS A 26 -25.88 5.80 -21.99
CA LYS A 26 -24.93 4.98 -22.78
C LYS A 26 -24.84 5.47 -24.22
N LEU A 27 -25.97 5.76 -24.86
CA LEU A 27 -26.02 6.27 -26.22
C LEU A 27 -25.32 7.63 -26.35
N ILE A 28 -25.65 8.59 -25.48
CA ILE A 28 -25.02 9.93 -25.48
C ILE A 28 -23.50 9.80 -25.31
N ARG A 29 -23.04 9.00 -24.34
CA ARG A 29 -21.61 8.79 -24.10
C ARG A 29 -20.92 8.15 -25.31
N LYS A 30 -21.58 7.22 -26.01
CA LYS A 30 -21.06 6.61 -27.23
C LYS A 30 -20.91 7.63 -28.36
N LEU A 31 -21.90 8.51 -28.53
CA LEU A 31 -21.82 9.62 -29.48
C LEU A 31 -20.70 10.61 -29.12
N MET A 32 -20.45 10.84 -27.83
CA MET A 32 -19.31 11.61 -27.32
C MET A 32 -17.96 10.88 -27.42
N GLY A 33 -17.88 9.74 -28.12
CA GLY A 33 -16.64 9.03 -28.39
C GLY A 33 -16.22 8.01 -27.32
N ARG A 34 -17.02 7.78 -26.27
CA ARG A 34 -16.77 6.68 -25.33
C ARG A 34 -17.07 5.33 -26.00
N LYS A 35 -16.02 4.57 -26.31
CA LYS A 35 -16.14 3.28 -27.00
C LYS A 35 -16.63 2.13 -26.12
N TYR A 36 -16.27 2.14 -24.83
CA TYR A 36 -16.52 1.03 -23.92
C TYR A 36 -17.03 1.49 -22.55
N HIS A 37 -17.84 0.65 -21.94
CA HIS A 37 -18.26 0.70 -20.54
C HIS A 37 -17.55 -0.40 -19.73
N LYS A 38 -17.54 -0.25 -18.40
CA LYS A 38 -16.90 -1.18 -17.44
C LYS A 38 -17.17 -2.65 -17.77
N ASP A 39 -18.45 -3.03 -17.88
CA ASP A 39 -18.83 -4.43 -18.13
C ASP A 39 -18.35 -4.97 -19.48
N GLU A 40 -18.17 -4.09 -20.48
CA GLU A 40 -17.64 -4.46 -21.79
C GLU A 40 -16.13 -4.71 -21.69
N ILE A 41 -15.39 -3.85 -20.98
CA ILE A 41 -13.96 -4.02 -20.74
C ILE A 41 -13.71 -5.32 -19.96
N LEU A 42 -14.47 -5.58 -18.90
CA LEU A 42 -14.35 -6.81 -18.09
C LEU A 42 -14.61 -8.08 -18.90
N LYS A 43 -15.45 -8.01 -19.96
CA LYS A 43 -15.71 -9.15 -20.87
C LYS A 43 -14.62 -9.33 -21.92
N LEU A 44 -14.02 -8.24 -22.38
CA LEU A 44 -12.95 -8.26 -23.39
C LEU A 44 -11.61 -8.70 -22.81
N ASP A 45 -11.43 -8.60 -21.49
CA ASP A 45 -10.15 -8.92 -20.89
C ASP A 45 -9.82 -10.42 -20.98
N ALA A 46 -8.77 -10.71 -21.74
CA ALA A 46 -8.32 -12.09 -21.97
C ALA A 46 -7.43 -12.59 -20.83
N LYS A 47 -6.62 -11.70 -20.26
CA LYS A 47 -5.61 -12.00 -19.24
C LYS A 47 -5.28 -10.74 -18.44
N HIS A 48 -5.28 -10.87 -17.11
CA HIS A 48 -4.98 -9.79 -16.17
C HIS A 48 -3.81 -10.16 -15.29
N TYR A 49 -2.72 -9.39 -15.31
CA TYR A 49 -1.61 -9.62 -14.41
C TYR A 49 -1.89 -8.98 -13.06
N THR A 50 -1.78 -9.76 -11.98
CA THR A 50 -2.09 -9.29 -10.63
C THR A 50 -0.92 -9.47 -9.69
N LEU A 51 -0.73 -8.51 -8.80
CA LEU A 51 0.18 -8.64 -7.66
C LEU A 51 -0.42 -9.54 -6.59
N PHE A 52 -1.73 -9.77 -6.59
CA PHE A 52 -2.47 -10.41 -5.51
C PHE A 52 -3.07 -11.77 -5.91
N PRO A 53 -2.26 -12.78 -6.31
CA PRO A 53 -2.77 -14.02 -6.91
C PRO A 53 -3.73 -14.82 -6.02
N ASN A 54 -3.63 -14.66 -4.69
CA ASN A 54 -4.46 -15.36 -3.71
C ASN A 54 -5.63 -14.51 -3.19
N ARG A 55 -6.00 -13.43 -3.88
CA ARG A 55 -7.11 -12.55 -3.51
C ARG A 55 -8.15 -12.50 -4.62
N THR A 56 -9.41 -12.32 -4.21
CA THR A 56 -10.50 -12.08 -5.16
C THR A 56 -10.28 -10.75 -5.87
N ASN A 57 -10.08 -10.80 -7.19
CA ASN A 57 -9.92 -9.64 -8.05
C ASN A 57 -11.24 -9.35 -8.79
N ILE A 58 -11.49 -8.09 -9.17
CA ILE A 58 -12.66 -7.70 -9.98
C ILE A 58 -12.63 -8.36 -11.37
N ILE A 59 -11.42 -8.64 -11.87
CA ILE A 59 -11.20 -9.40 -13.11
C ILE A 59 -10.93 -10.86 -12.76
N LYS A 60 -11.58 -11.79 -13.47
CA LYS A 60 -11.53 -13.22 -13.15
C LYS A 60 -10.29 -13.96 -13.67
N LYS A 61 -9.81 -13.58 -14.87
CA LYS A 61 -8.72 -14.30 -15.56
C LYS A 61 -7.36 -13.72 -15.15
N THR A 62 -6.97 -13.99 -13.90
CA THR A 62 -5.74 -13.44 -13.34
C THR A 62 -4.54 -14.35 -13.52
N GLU A 63 -3.36 -13.75 -13.68
CA GLU A 63 -2.06 -14.40 -13.59
C GLU A 63 -1.20 -13.64 -12.57
N GLY A 64 -0.71 -14.35 -11.56
CA GLY A 64 0.14 -13.76 -10.54
C GLY A 64 1.50 -13.34 -11.09
N ILE A 65 1.94 -12.14 -10.74
CA ILE A 65 3.30 -11.67 -11.00
C ILE A 65 3.93 -11.19 -9.71
N ILE A 66 5.25 -11.32 -9.63
CA ILE A 66 6.06 -10.79 -8.54
C ILE A 66 6.93 -9.69 -9.15
N LEU A 67 6.83 -8.47 -8.63
CA LEU A 67 7.63 -7.34 -9.11
C LEU A 67 8.98 -7.28 -8.41
N VAL A 68 9.01 -7.67 -7.14
CA VAL A 68 10.21 -7.55 -6.30
C VAL A 68 10.73 -8.94 -5.93
N HIS A 69 11.97 -9.21 -6.33
CA HIS A 69 12.68 -10.43 -5.99
C HIS A 69 13.96 -10.08 -5.23
N HIS A 70 14.11 -10.64 -4.04
CA HIS A 70 15.35 -10.58 -3.29
C HIS A 70 15.67 -11.99 -2.79
N ASN A 71 16.75 -12.56 -3.30
CA ASN A 71 17.20 -13.92 -2.97
C ASN A 71 18.41 -13.91 -2.01
N GLY A 72 18.88 -12.72 -1.61
CA GLY A 72 19.93 -12.58 -0.62
C GLY A 72 19.45 -13.08 0.73
N LEU A 73 20.29 -13.86 1.41
CA LEU A 73 20.08 -14.12 2.83
C LEU A 73 20.55 -12.89 3.60
N PRO A 74 19.84 -12.48 4.67
CA PRO A 74 20.33 -11.42 5.52
C PRO A 74 21.68 -11.82 6.11
N ASP A 75 22.67 -10.94 6.01
CA ASP A 75 23.94 -11.10 6.70
C ASP A 75 23.74 -10.64 8.14
N THR A 76 23.81 -11.57 9.08
CA THR A 76 23.62 -11.28 10.50
C THR A 76 24.61 -10.24 11.04
N ASN A 77 25.70 -9.98 10.32
CA ASN A 77 26.69 -8.96 10.68
C ASN A 77 26.37 -7.56 10.14
N ASN A 78 25.53 -7.44 9.11
CA ASN A 78 25.23 -6.15 8.46
C ASN A 78 24.09 -5.37 9.12
N GLY A 79 23.54 -5.91 10.20
CA GLY A 79 22.65 -5.21 11.11
C GLY A 79 21.17 -5.28 10.72
N PHE A 80 20.40 -4.45 11.43
CA PHE A 80 18.95 -4.51 11.44
C PHE A 80 18.40 -3.08 11.48
N LYS A 81 17.32 -2.82 10.73
CA LYS A 81 16.68 -1.50 10.67
C LYS A 81 15.16 -1.57 10.78
N LYS A 82 14.60 -0.60 11.51
CA LYS A 82 13.17 -0.35 11.63
C LYS A 82 12.75 0.79 10.70
N VAL A 83 11.82 0.51 9.80
CA VAL A 83 11.35 1.43 8.75
C VAL A 83 9.88 1.74 8.98
N LEU A 84 9.53 3.02 9.07
CA LEU A 84 8.15 3.50 9.03
C LEU A 84 7.81 3.98 7.62
N LEU A 85 6.77 3.40 7.03
CA LEU A 85 6.16 3.85 5.79
C LEU A 85 5.06 4.88 6.08
N GLY A 86 5.22 6.07 5.52
CA GLY A 86 4.20 7.10 5.54
C GLY A 86 2.95 6.73 4.74
N THR A 87 1.89 7.50 4.98
CA THR A 87 0.66 7.48 4.20
C THR A 87 0.19 8.91 3.96
N VAL A 88 -0.84 9.10 3.14
CA VAL A 88 -1.58 10.36 3.13
C VAL A 88 -2.43 10.39 4.42
N TYR A 89 -1.92 10.99 5.49
CA TYR A 89 -2.52 10.88 6.82
C TYR A 89 -3.96 11.40 6.87
N THR A 90 -4.24 12.56 6.26
CA THR A 90 -5.63 13.07 6.10
C THR A 90 -6.59 12.09 5.39
N ASP A 91 -6.10 11.26 4.48
CA ASP A 91 -6.93 10.23 3.81
C ASP A 91 -7.13 9.00 4.70
N ALA A 92 -6.21 8.75 5.63
CA ALA A 92 -6.21 7.60 6.52
C ALA A 92 -7.10 7.77 7.75
N LEU A 93 -7.32 9.01 8.20
CA LEU A 93 -8.03 9.33 9.44
C LEU A 93 -9.54 9.38 9.29
N LYS A 94 -10.27 8.97 10.33
CA LYS A 94 -11.74 9.09 10.40
C LYS A 94 -12.18 10.56 10.33
N ASN A 95 -11.50 11.44 11.07
CA ASN A 95 -11.67 12.88 11.02
C ASN A 95 -10.34 13.53 10.62
N LYS A 96 -10.36 14.49 9.71
CA LYS A 96 -9.12 15.12 9.20
C LYS A 96 -8.50 16.06 10.23
N GLU A 97 -9.31 16.59 11.13
CA GLU A 97 -8.94 17.51 12.19
C GLU A 97 -8.05 16.84 13.25
N ASP A 98 -8.08 15.52 13.34
CA ASP A 98 -7.27 14.72 14.29
C ASP A 98 -5.82 14.52 13.83
N GLU A 99 -5.43 15.09 12.67
CA GLU A 99 -4.12 14.84 12.04
C GLU A 99 -2.94 15.21 12.94
N SER A 100 -2.97 16.39 13.59
CA SER A 100 -1.88 16.82 14.47
C SER A 100 -1.67 15.87 15.64
N ILE A 101 -2.76 15.46 16.30
CA ILE A 101 -2.74 14.53 17.43
C ILE A 101 -2.25 13.16 16.97
N PHE A 102 -2.70 12.69 15.82
CA PHE A 102 -2.25 11.43 15.27
C PHE A 102 -0.76 11.44 14.93
N LEU A 103 -0.25 12.53 14.34
CA LEU A 103 1.18 12.68 14.06
C LEU A 103 2.02 12.72 15.34
N GLU A 104 1.52 13.30 16.43
CA GLU A 104 2.18 13.21 17.75
C GLU A 104 2.24 11.77 18.28
N HIS A 105 1.20 10.98 18.06
CA HIS A 105 1.21 9.55 18.40
C HIS A 105 2.25 8.78 17.57
N ILE A 106 2.34 9.06 16.25
CA ILE A 106 3.38 8.48 15.40
C ILE A 106 4.78 8.91 15.85
N GLN A 107 4.97 10.18 16.21
CA GLN A 107 6.25 10.67 16.74
C GLN A 107 6.65 9.96 18.04
N ARG A 108 5.68 9.69 18.93
CA ARG A 108 5.92 8.92 20.16
C ARG A 108 6.29 7.48 19.83
N PHE A 109 5.55 6.85 18.93
CA PHE A 109 5.83 5.50 18.44
C PHE A 109 7.25 5.39 17.86
N ILE A 110 7.68 6.34 17.02
CA ILE A 110 9.04 6.40 16.47
C ILE A 110 10.09 6.37 17.58
N LYS A 111 9.87 7.13 18.66
CA LYS A 111 10.79 7.20 19.79
C LYS A 111 10.79 5.91 20.62
N GLU A 112 9.61 5.36 20.92
CA GLU A 112 9.44 4.18 21.76
C GLU A 112 9.96 2.92 21.08
N GLU A 113 9.69 2.75 19.78
CA GLU A 113 10.18 1.63 18.99
C GLU A 113 11.61 1.83 18.47
N ALA A 114 12.19 3.01 18.64
CA ALA A 114 13.47 3.40 18.05
C ALA A 114 13.49 3.15 16.53
N VAL A 115 12.50 3.69 15.83
CA VAL A 115 12.44 3.63 14.36
C VAL A 115 13.64 4.36 13.77
N ASP A 116 14.37 3.69 12.87
CA ASP A 116 15.57 4.22 12.25
C ASP A 116 15.28 5.12 11.05
N ILE A 117 14.31 4.72 10.23
CA ILE A 117 14.06 5.29 8.90
C ILE A 117 12.57 5.60 8.75
N TYR A 118 12.26 6.77 8.23
CA TYR A 118 10.93 7.16 7.80
C TYR A 118 10.93 7.42 6.29
N ILE A 119 10.10 6.69 5.56
CA ILE A 119 9.90 6.88 4.11
C ILE A 119 8.53 7.54 3.90
N PRO A 120 8.47 8.82 3.47
CA PRO A 120 7.20 9.51 3.27
C PRO A 120 6.40 8.92 2.11
N HIS A 121 5.08 9.12 2.13
CA HIS A 121 4.23 8.74 1.01
C HIS A 121 4.42 9.74 -0.16
N PRO A 122 4.58 9.31 -1.43
CA PRO A 122 4.93 10.21 -2.55
C PRO A 122 3.94 11.37 -2.80
N ARG A 123 2.66 11.19 -2.44
CA ARG A 123 1.60 12.19 -2.59
C ARG A 123 1.37 13.07 -1.35
N TYR A 124 2.12 12.89 -0.27
CA TYR A 124 1.89 13.62 0.97
C TYR A 124 3.08 14.55 1.20
N ASP A 125 2.79 15.83 1.41
CA ASP A 125 3.81 16.83 1.73
C ASP A 125 4.67 16.31 2.88
N SER A 126 5.99 16.40 2.70
CA SER A 126 7.00 15.70 3.49
C SER A 126 6.98 16.15 4.95
N HIS A 127 6.04 15.64 5.74
CA HIS A 127 6.08 15.75 7.18
C HIS A 127 7.37 15.09 7.66
N HIS A 128 8.13 15.79 8.49
CA HIS A 128 9.36 15.28 9.05
C HIS A 128 9.14 14.93 10.52
N PHE A 129 9.59 13.73 10.90
CA PHE A 129 9.63 13.31 12.29
C PHE A 129 11.02 13.53 12.89
N ASN A 130 11.06 13.84 14.18
CA ASN A 130 12.31 14.01 14.91
C ASN A 130 12.89 12.65 15.33
N GLY A 131 14.22 12.56 15.38
CA GLY A 131 14.93 11.38 15.88
C GLY A 131 14.95 10.18 14.94
N VAL A 132 14.62 10.37 13.66
CA VAL A 132 14.58 9.35 12.62
C VAL A 132 15.20 9.89 11.32
N LEU A 133 15.77 9.03 10.49
CA LEU A 133 16.20 9.40 9.13
C LEU A 133 14.96 9.60 8.25
N ASN A 134 14.64 10.86 7.95
CA ASN A 134 13.56 11.19 7.02
C ASN A 134 14.11 11.09 5.59
N VAL A 135 13.69 10.07 4.85
CA VAL A 135 14.12 9.85 3.48
C VAL A 135 13.56 10.94 2.58
N ASN A 136 14.46 11.58 1.82
CA ASN A 136 14.11 12.48 0.73
C ASN A 136 14.70 11.90 -0.56
N SER A 137 13.87 11.21 -1.32
CA SER A 137 14.27 10.52 -2.56
C SER A 137 13.12 10.55 -3.56
N GLU A 138 13.46 10.52 -4.85
CA GLU A 138 12.50 10.36 -5.95
C GLU A 138 12.15 8.88 -6.19
N MET A 139 12.86 7.96 -5.54
CA MET A 139 12.62 6.52 -5.65
C MET A 139 11.34 6.10 -4.93
N ILE A 140 10.71 5.03 -5.42
CA ILE A 140 9.62 4.38 -4.69
C ILE A 140 10.17 3.67 -3.45
N ALA A 141 9.30 3.47 -2.46
CA ALA A 141 9.68 2.84 -1.20
C ALA A 141 10.27 1.44 -1.39
N GLU A 142 9.74 0.65 -2.33
CA GLU A 142 10.27 -0.68 -2.64
C GLU A 142 11.76 -0.63 -3.03
N ASP A 143 12.16 0.29 -3.90
CA ASP A 143 13.54 0.39 -4.38
C ASP A 143 14.48 0.86 -3.25
N ILE A 144 14.06 1.84 -2.44
CA ILE A 144 14.82 2.29 -1.27
C ILE A 144 15.04 1.13 -0.29
N ILE A 145 14.01 0.32 -0.06
CA ILE A 145 14.08 -0.84 0.82
C ILE A 145 15.03 -1.90 0.24
N LEU A 146 14.98 -2.14 -1.07
CA LEU A 146 15.86 -3.09 -1.74
C LEU A 146 17.34 -2.73 -1.56
N GLU A 147 17.72 -1.45 -1.58
CA GLU A 147 19.10 -1.03 -1.36
C GLU A 147 19.63 -1.46 0.02
N TYR A 148 18.79 -1.42 1.07
CA TYR A 148 19.18 -1.91 2.40
C TYR A 148 19.29 -3.44 2.43
N LEU A 149 18.40 -4.14 1.74
CA LEU A 149 18.45 -5.61 1.66
C LEU A 149 19.67 -6.09 0.86
N GLU A 150 20.05 -5.38 -0.20
CA GLU A 150 21.26 -5.67 -1.00
C GLU A 150 22.54 -5.46 -0.21
N GLN A 151 22.51 -4.58 0.80
CA GLN A 151 23.57 -4.44 1.81
C GLN A 151 23.54 -5.57 2.86
N GLY A 152 22.63 -6.54 2.74
CA GLY A 152 22.50 -7.67 3.65
C GLY A 152 21.74 -7.38 4.94
N MET A 153 21.05 -6.23 5.04
CA MET A 153 20.31 -5.87 6.26
C MET A 153 18.99 -6.63 6.37
N ALA A 154 18.55 -6.93 7.60
CA ALA A 154 17.18 -7.34 7.89
C ALA A 154 16.33 -6.14 8.31
N LEU A 155 15.04 -6.13 7.95
CA LEU A 155 14.16 -4.98 8.12
C LEU A 155 12.86 -5.34 8.84
N GLU A 156 12.45 -4.49 9.78
CA GLU A 156 11.06 -4.42 10.24
C GLU A 156 10.35 -3.24 9.59
N ILE A 157 9.25 -3.50 8.91
CA ILE A 157 8.50 -2.50 8.17
C ILE A 157 7.16 -2.25 8.86
N TYR A 158 7.01 -1.06 9.43
CA TYR A 158 5.77 -0.54 9.97
C TYR A 158 5.05 0.28 8.91
N GLY A 159 3.77 0.00 8.69
CA GLY A 159 3.00 0.72 7.69
C GLY A 159 1.50 0.53 7.86
N PHE A 160 0.73 1.08 6.93
CA PHE A 160 -0.72 1.15 7.04
C PHE A 160 -1.43 0.22 6.05
N ASN A 161 -1.03 -1.06 6.01
CA ASN A 161 -1.48 -2.05 5.02
C ASN A 161 -1.20 -1.60 3.56
N SER A 162 0.00 -1.07 3.32
CA SER A 162 0.37 -0.54 2.00
C SER A 162 0.71 -1.65 0.99
N THR A 163 0.68 -1.30 -0.30
CA THR A 163 1.14 -2.20 -1.38
C THR A 163 2.62 -2.54 -1.25
N VAL A 164 3.43 -1.60 -0.76
CA VAL A 164 4.86 -1.80 -0.48
C VAL A 164 5.05 -3.00 0.46
N GLN A 165 4.33 -3.03 1.59
CA GLN A 165 4.40 -4.14 2.54
C GLN A 165 4.01 -5.47 1.89
N TYR A 166 2.98 -5.46 1.04
CA TYR A 166 2.52 -6.66 0.35
C TYR A 166 3.55 -7.18 -0.66
N ASN A 167 4.09 -6.29 -1.51
CA ASN A 167 5.08 -6.62 -2.53
C ASN A 167 6.37 -7.21 -1.96
N LEU A 168 6.70 -6.83 -0.73
CA LEU A 168 7.91 -7.22 -0.02
C LEU A 168 7.70 -8.40 0.94
N ASN A 169 6.45 -8.86 1.12
CA ASN A 169 6.10 -9.85 2.14
C ASN A 169 6.68 -11.25 1.90
N ASN A 170 7.13 -11.55 0.68
CA ASN A 170 7.76 -12.81 0.34
C ASN A 170 9.28 -12.85 0.65
N ILE A 171 9.86 -11.74 1.11
CA ILE A 171 11.30 -11.65 1.39
C ILE A 171 11.55 -12.01 2.85
N SER A 172 12.35 -13.06 3.10
CA SER A 172 12.59 -13.59 4.45
C SER A 172 13.32 -12.63 5.39
N ALA A 173 14.09 -11.69 4.84
CA ALA A 173 14.77 -10.65 5.59
C ALA A 173 13.83 -9.52 6.07
N ILE A 174 12.54 -9.56 5.69
CA ILE A 174 11.55 -8.55 6.03
C ILE A 174 10.51 -9.12 6.99
N LYS A 175 10.20 -8.34 8.02
CA LYS A 175 9.04 -8.58 8.89
C LYS A 175 8.09 -7.38 8.84
N ASN A 176 6.88 -7.61 8.36
CA ASN A 176 5.86 -6.58 8.22
C ASN A 176 4.99 -6.44 9.48
N TYR A 177 4.71 -5.18 9.84
CA TYR A 177 3.77 -4.77 10.87
C TYR A 177 2.77 -3.75 10.32
N LYS A 178 1.48 -3.99 10.52
CA LYS A 178 0.42 -3.00 10.29
C LYS A 178 0.23 -2.15 11.55
N ILE A 179 0.25 -0.84 11.37
CA ILE A 179 -0.13 0.13 12.40
C ILE A 179 -1.65 0.21 12.43
N THR A 180 -2.19 0.09 13.63
CA THR A 180 -3.62 0.27 13.91
C THR A 180 -3.81 1.40 14.91
N SER A 181 -4.91 2.13 14.77
CA SER A 181 -5.26 3.20 15.69
C SER A 181 -6.75 3.46 15.67
N HIS A 182 -7.28 3.94 16.78
CA HIS A 182 -8.68 4.35 16.86
C HIS A 182 -9.00 5.56 15.96
N PHE A 183 -7.99 6.38 15.64
CA PHE A 183 -8.09 7.49 14.70
C PHE A 183 -8.23 7.06 13.23
N LEU A 184 -7.67 5.89 12.86
CA LEU A 184 -7.65 5.43 11.48
C LEU A 184 -9.02 4.89 11.04
N LYS A 185 -9.37 5.12 9.76
CA LYS A 185 -10.54 4.48 9.12
C LYS A 185 -10.39 2.96 9.17
N ASP A 186 -11.51 2.26 9.19
CA ASP A 186 -11.52 0.78 9.20
C ASP A 186 -10.81 0.17 7.98
N SER A 187 -10.79 0.88 6.85
CA SER A 187 -10.03 0.44 5.66
C SER A 187 -8.52 0.41 5.90
N PHE A 188 -7.99 1.24 6.79
CA PHE A 188 -6.58 1.23 7.16
C PHE A 188 -6.30 0.23 8.29
N ASN A 189 -7.21 0.07 9.25
CA ASN A 189 -7.08 -0.93 10.31
C ASN A 189 -7.25 -2.39 9.81
N HIS A 190 -8.14 -2.62 8.84
CA HIS A 190 -8.60 -3.97 8.45
C HIS A 190 -8.76 -4.20 6.94
N GLY A 191 -8.62 -3.16 6.10
CA GLY A 191 -9.31 -3.11 4.79
C GLY A 191 -8.89 -4.09 3.71
N LEU A 192 -7.71 -4.71 3.80
CA LEU A 192 -7.23 -5.65 2.76
C LEU A 192 -6.98 -7.06 3.29
N GLY A 193 -7.17 -7.27 4.60
CA GLY A 193 -6.98 -8.57 5.25
C GLY A 193 -5.60 -9.17 5.05
N PHE A 194 -4.57 -8.33 4.86
CA PHE A 194 -3.17 -8.78 4.82
C PHE A 194 -2.77 -9.33 6.19
N ASP A 195 -2.06 -10.45 6.17
CA ASP A 195 -1.64 -11.16 7.38
C ASP A 195 -0.28 -10.61 7.84
N PHE A 196 -0.31 -9.37 8.30
CA PHE A 196 0.84 -8.70 8.91
C PHE A 196 0.69 -8.70 10.43
N ASN A 197 1.82 -8.72 11.14
CA ASN A 197 1.84 -8.49 12.58
C ASN A 197 1.17 -7.14 12.90
N GLN A 198 0.60 -6.99 14.08
CA GLN A 198 -0.11 -5.75 14.43
C GLN A 198 0.63 -4.98 15.52
N VAL A 199 0.67 -3.65 15.37
CA VAL A 199 1.07 -2.72 16.41
C VAL A 199 0.03 -1.60 16.53
N SER A 200 -0.25 -1.15 17.74
CA SER A 200 -1.27 -0.14 18.01
C SER A 200 -0.61 1.17 18.44
N VAL A 201 -1.12 2.29 17.90
CA VAL A 201 -0.62 3.65 18.13
C VAL A 201 -1.77 4.60 18.42
#